data_AF-A0A2E8S2I2-F1
#
_entry.id   AF-A0A2E8S2I2-F1
#
_cell.length_a   1.000
_cell.length_b   1.000
_cell.length_c   1.000
_cell.angle_alpha   90.00
_cell.angle_beta   90.00
_cell.angle_gamma   90.00
#
_symmetry.space_group_name_H-M   'P 1'
#
loop_
_entity.id
_entity.type
_entity.pdbx_description
1 polymer ?
#
loop_
_entity_poly.entity_id
_entity_poly.type
_entity_poly.pdbx_seq_one_letter_code
_entity_poly.pdbx_strand_id
1 'polypeptide(L)'
;MRIHLVRVSFWFTTIIPTLIFLGSGGLAVYLGYDYFGVNENADSRSEFLNMGIGLLGILGGVVVGILAILPTHKHILAIGRRRKVGVELIDRQLRFGKHSIDLGADYYSFTRSGETPNKTILTQINITQGEQDFNICLTDMQRADALSCFPDERFVGDTPHSTEYGVPGFECEPDQPNHLEFMQILLRGLFETKHNNRRHQIYSSFPWDKTPAPDNTHIQTIDPDNTADQAFLETIRQDVLHRGPNYELTAHYAVITTKEYIDKTTTFVVPVGVQSADIEEKHYSTPNSHGGVSFKQRSLAVLYGTAPNGDAMSIYVDVLPQDGRSDEHTNLAMLVIYMNERWMENL
;
A
#
# COMPACT_ATOMS: atom_id res chain seq x y z
N MET A 1 7.98 25.07 15.95
CA MET A 1 8.45 25.49 14.61
C MET A 1 7.25 25.65 13.67
N ARG A 2 7.20 26.71 12.86
CA ARG A 2 6.15 26.94 11.85
C ARG A 2 6.78 27.01 10.46
N ILE A 3 6.24 26.28 9.49
CA ILE A 3 6.67 26.29 8.09
C ILE A 3 5.48 26.30 7.14
N HIS A 4 5.73 26.56 5.85
CA HIS A 4 4.70 26.53 4.81
C HIS A 4 4.99 25.42 3.81
N LEU A 5 4.20 24.36 3.88
CA LEU A 5 4.35 23.18 3.03
C LEU A 5 3.41 23.23 1.85
N VAL A 6 3.82 22.64 0.73
CA VAL A 6 2.92 22.39 -0.39
C VAL A 6 1.93 21.31 0.02
N ARG A 7 0.63 21.51 -0.19
CA ARG A 7 -0.41 20.51 0.11
C ARG A 7 -1.10 20.06 -1.16
N VAL A 8 -0.90 18.80 -1.54
CA VAL A 8 -1.59 18.17 -2.67
C VAL A 8 -2.76 17.35 -2.11
N SER A 9 -3.98 17.74 -2.47
CA SER A 9 -5.19 17.04 -2.03
C SER A 9 -5.54 15.85 -2.92
N PHE A 10 -6.35 14.94 -2.38
CA PHE A 10 -6.90 13.77 -3.07
C PHE A 10 -7.57 14.08 -4.42
N TRP A 11 -8.13 15.29 -4.56
CA TRP A 11 -8.68 15.76 -5.84
C TRP A 11 -7.67 15.77 -6.98
N PHE A 12 -6.43 16.19 -6.72
CA PHE A 12 -5.39 16.32 -7.74
C PHE A 12 -4.63 15.02 -7.96
N THR A 13 -4.54 14.16 -6.95
CA THR A 13 -3.84 12.89 -7.05
C THR A 13 -4.71 11.79 -7.67
N THR A 14 -6.03 11.83 -7.44
CA THR A 14 -6.92 10.72 -7.78
C THR A 14 -8.16 11.16 -8.55
N ILE A 15 -9.01 12.05 -7.98
CA ILE A 15 -10.35 12.31 -8.57
C ILE A 15 -10.27 12.93 -9.96
N ILE A 16 -9.53 14.04 -10.14
CA ILE A 16 -9.42 14.71 -11.44
C ILE A 16 -8.78 13.77 -12.49
N PRO A 17 -7.67 13.07 -12.19
CA PRO A 17 -7.13 12.05 -13.07
C PRO A 17 -8.15 10.99 -13.52
N THR A 18 -8.91 10.42 -12.59
CA THR A 18 -9.95 9.43 -12.89
C THR A 18 -11.04 10.03 -13.77
N LEU A 19 -11.49 11.26 -13.50
CA LEU A 19 -12.50 11.92 -14.33
C LEU A 19 -12.02 12.18 -15.76
N ILE A 20 -10.75 12.55 -15.95
CA ILE A 20 -10.19 12.73 -17.30
C ILE A 20 -10.12 11.39 -18.01
N PHE A 21 -9.58 10.36 -17.36
CA PHE A 21 -9.49 9.02 -17.93
C PHE A 21 -10.86 8.48 -18.38
N LEU A 22 -11.84 8.50 -17.47
CA LEU A 22 -13.20 8.04 -17.75
C LEU A 22 -13.91 8.93 -18.78
N GLY A 23 -13.71 10.25 -18.70
CA GLY A 23 -14.34 11.21 -19.61
C GLY A 23 -13.83 11.05 -21.05
N SER A 24 -12.51 10.98 -21.24
CA SER A 24 -11.94 10.79 -22.59
C SER A 24 -12.21 9.40 -23.15
N GLY A 25 -12.14 8.36 -22.30
CA GLY A 25 -12.45 7.00 -22.73
C GLY A 25 -13.92 6.82 -23.09
N GLY A 26 -14.83 7.35 -22.26
CA GLY A 26 -16.27 7.35 -22.52
C GLY A 26 -16.64 8.15 -23.77
N LEU A 27 -16.01 9.31 -23.99
CA LEU A 27 -16.20 10.09 -25.21
C LEU A 27 -15.73 9.33 -26.47
N ALA A 28 -14.59 8.66 -26.40
CA ALA A 28 -14.08 7.85 -27.51
C ALA A 28 -15.01 6.66 -27.84
N VAL A 29 -15.52 5.96 -26.82
CA VAL A 29 -16.51 4.89 -26.98
C VAL A 29 -17.78 5.44 -27.61
N TYR A 30 -18.29 6.57 -27.12
CA TYR A 30 -19.49 7.21 -27.63
C TYR A 30 -19.35 7.62 -29.10
N LEU A 31 -18.26 8.31 -29.46
CA LEU A 31 -18.00 8.71 -30.84
C LEU A 31 -17.81 7.51 -31.77
N GLY A 32 -17.17 6.45 -31.29
CA GLY A 32 -17.07 5.20 -32.03
C GLY A 32 -18.44 4.59 -32.29
N TYR A 33 -19.27 4.46 -31.25
CA TYR A 33 -20.62 3.93 -31.37
C TYR A 33 -21.50 4.76 -32.31
N ASP A 34 -21.48 6.09 -32.18
CA ASP A 34 -22.27 6.99 -33.03
C ASP A 34 -21.81 6.91 -34.50
N TYR A 35 -20.49 6.94 -34.74
CA TYR A 35 -19.92 6.82 -36.08
C TYR A 35 -20.34 5.50 -36.75
N PHE A 36 -20.19 4.37 -36.05
CA PHE A 36 -20.59 3.08 -36.60
C PHE A 36 -22.11 2.93 -36.66
N GLY A 37 -22.87 3.49 -35.71
CA GLY A 37 -24.33 3.38 -35.68
C GLY A 37 -25.02 4.17 -36.80
N VAL A 38 -24.50 5.37 -37.11
CA VAL A 38 -25.13 6.29 -38.07
C VAL A 38 -24.63 6.09 -39.50
N ASN A 39 -23.34 5.76 -39.70
CA ASN A 39 -22.75 5.78 -41.06
C ASN A 39 -22.70 4.44 -41.80
N GLU A 40 -22.87 3.29 -41.13
CA GLU A 40 -23.00 2.02 -41.85
C GLU A 40 -24.20 1.25 -41.31
N ASN A 41 -25.24 1.11 -42.16
CA ASN A 41 -26.46 0.30 -42.02
C ASN A 41 -26.46 -0.67 -40.82
N ALA A 42 -26.64 -0.15 -39.61
CA ALA A 42 -26.46 -0.91 -38.38
C ALA A 42 -27.43 -2.10 -38.29
N ASP A 43 -28.61 -1.94 -38.89
CA ASP A 43 -29.68 -2.95 -38.98
C ASP A 43 -29.30 -4.18 -39.83
N SER A 44 -28.24 -4.08 -40.65
CA SER A 44 -27.77 -5.18 -41.52
C SER A 44 -26.53 -5.91 -40.99
N ARG A 45 -25.97 -5.47 -39.86
CA ARG A 45 -24.75 -6.05 -39.29
C ARG A 45 -25.04 -7.32 -38.51
N SER A 46 -24.11 -8.27 -38.57
CA SER A 46 -24.15 -9.44 -37.70
C SER A 46 -23.90 -9.05 -36.24
N GLU A 47 -24.51 -9.79 -35.31
CA GLU A 47 -24.31 -9.58 -33.87
C GLU A 47 -22.83 -9.72 -33.47
N PHE A 48 -22.10 -10.63 -34.13
CA PHE A 48 -20.66 -10.80 -33.93
C PHE A 48 -19.86 -9.53 -34.28
N LEU A 49 -20.21 -8.85 -35.38
CA LEU A 49 -19.56 -7.61 -35.77
C LEU A 49 -19.86 -6.48 -34.78
N ASN A 50 -21.10 -6.38 -34.30
CA ASN A 50 -21.49 -5.41 -33.26
C ASN A 50 -20.74 -5.64 -31.95
N MET A 51 -20.56 -6.90 -31.54
CA MET A 51 -19.74 -7.26 -30.38
C MET A 51 -18.27 -6.86 -30.56
N GLY A 52 -17.70 -7.14 -31.74
CA GLY A 52 -16.33 -6.76 -32.08
C GLY A 52 -16.10 -5.25 -32.04
N ILE A 53 -17.02 -4.46 -32.61
CA ILE A 53 -16.99 -3.00 -32.57
C ILE A 53 -17.07 -2.50 -31.12
N GLY A 54 -17.95 -3.10 -30.29
CA GLY A 54 -18.06 -2.76 -28.87
C GLY A 54 -16.75 -3.00 -28.08
N LEU A 55 -16.12 -4.16 -28.29
CA LEU A 55 -14.84 -4.49 -27.64
C LEU A 55 -13.71 -3.57 -28.10
N LEU A 56 -13.61 -3.29 -29.41
CA LEU A 56 -12.63 -2.35 -29.95
C LEU A 56 -12.87 -0.92 -29.46
N GLY A 57 -14.14 -0.52 -29.30
CA GLY A 57 -14.51 0.77 -28.71
C GLY A 57 -14.04 0.89 -27.26
N ILE A 58 -14.26 -0.14 -26.44
CA ILE A 58 -13.79 -0.16 -25.04
C ILE A 58 -12.26 -0.12 -24.99
N LEU A 59 -11.57 -0.98 -25.73
CA LEU A 59 -10.11 -1.01 -25.78
C LEU A 59 -9.53 0.32 -26.28
N GLY A 60 -10.09 0.85 -27.37
CA GLY A 60 -9.72 2.16 -27.91
C GLY A 60 -9.97 3.28 -26.91
N GLY A 61 -11.10 3.24 -26.18
CA GLY A 61 -11.41 4.18 -25.12
C GLY A 61 -10.42 4.14 -23.97
N VAL A 62 -10.00 2.95 -23.53
CA VAL A 62 -8.95 2.79 -22.51
C VAL A 62 -7.62 3.39 -22.99
N VAL A 63 -7.22 3.08 -24.23
CA VAL A 63 -5.98 3.64 -24.81
C VAL A 63 -6.05 5.16 -24.89
N VAL A 64 -7.16 5.73 -25.36
CA VAL A 64 -7.37 7.19 -25.39
C VAL A 64 -7.33 7.77 -23.97
N GLY A 65 -7.94 7.09 -22.99
CA GLY A 65 -7.86 7.45 -21.58
C GLY A 65 -6.43 7.52 -21.06
N ILE A 66 -5.62 6.50 -21.31
CA ILE A 66 -4.21 6.46 -20.92
C ILE A 66 -3.42 7.58 -21.58
N LEU A 67 -3.59 7.76 -22.89
CA LEU A 67 -2.91 8.81 -23.66
C LEU A 67 -3.29 10.22 -23.20
N ALA A 68 -4.54 10.42 -22.76
CA ALA A 68 -4.98 11.67 -22.19
C ALA A 68 -4.40 11.90 -20.79
N ILE A 69 -4.37 10.88 -19.93
CA ILE A 69 -3.99 11.07 -18.53
C ILE A 69 -2.49 11.22 -18.32
N LEU A 70 -1.65 10.45 -19.04
CA LEU A 70 -0.18 10.47 -18.85
C LEU A 70 0.43 11.88 -18.94
N PRO A 71 0.17 12.69 -19.99
CA PRO A 71 0.70 14.05 -20.05
C PRO A 71 -0.03 15.00 -19.09
N THR A 72 -1.34 14.81 -18.90
CA THR A 72 -2.16 15.74 -18.12
C THR A 72 -1.91 15.61 -16.62
N HIS A 73 -1.53 14.43 -16.14
CA HIS A 73 -1.28 14.17 -14.72
C HIS A 73 -0.21 15.10 -14.14
N LYS A 74 0.91 15.29 -14.86
CA LYS A 74 1.97 16.23 -14.44
C LYS A 74 1.46 17.66 -14.30
N HIS A 75 0.59 18.10 -15.22
CA HIS A 75 -0.01 19.43 -15.17
C HIS A 75 -1.01 19.57 -14.01
N ILE A 76 -1.82 18.54 -13.75
CA ILE A 76 -2.76 18.51 -12.62
C ILE A 76 -2.00 18.62 -11.30
N LEU A 77 -0.94 17.83 -11.12
CA LEU A 77 -0.11 17.90 -9.92
C LEU A 77 0.57 19.27 -9.79
N ALA A 78 1.09 19.84 -10.88
CA ALA A 78 1.66 21.18 -10.86
C ALA A 78 0.65 22.26 -10.43
N ILE A 79 -0.64 22.12 -10.78
CA ILE A 79 -1.71 22.99 -10.29
C ILE A 79 -1.95 22.74 -8.79
N GLY A 80 -2.04 21.47 -8.38
CA GLY A 80 -2.22 21.09 -6.97
C GLY A 80 -1.10 21.62 -6.07
N ARG A 81 0.14 21.64 -6.56
CA ARG A 81 1.33 22.12 -5.85
C ARG A 81 1.36 23.63 -5.59
N ARG A 82 0.45 24.42 -6.20
CA ARG A 82 0.38 25.87 -5.97
C ARG A 82 -0.11 26.24 -4.57
N ARG A 83 -0.83 25.34 -3.90
CA ARG A 83 -1.39 25.61 -2.57
C ARG A 83 -0.36 25.32 -1.49
N LYS A 84 0.12 26.38 -0.83
CA LYS A 84 0.92 26.28 0.39
C LYS A 84 0.03 26.39 1.64
N VAL A 85 0.27 25.56 2.64
CA VAL A 85 -0.46 25.50 3.91
C VAL A 85 0.53 25.61 5.05
N GLY A 86 0.21 26.45 6.05
CA GLY A 86 1.00 26.55 7.27
C GLY A 86 0.89 25.27 8.08
N VAL A 87 2.04 24.68 8.42
CA VAL A 87 2.16 23.54 9.32
C VAL A 87 3.02 23.96 10.50
N GLU A 88 2.52 23.69 11.70
CA GLU A 88 3.15 24.08 12.95
C GLU A 88 3.37 22.85 13.81
N LEU A 89 4.59 22.67 14.30
CA LEU A 89 4.91 21.70 15.34
C LEU A 89 5.25 22.49 16.61
N ILE A 90 4.34 22.50 17.58
CA ILE A 90 4.49 23.21 18.86
C ILE A 90 4.55 22.14 19.95
N ASP A 91 5.69 22.02 20.61
CA ASP A 91 5.99 20.94 21.55
C ASP A 91 5.75 19.55 20.90
N ARG A 92 4.61 18.93 21.19
CA ARG A 92 4.19 17.63 20.64
C ARG A 92 2.95 17.71 19.75
N GLN A 93 2.43 18.91 19.50
CA GLN A 93 1.23 19.12 18.70
C GLN A 93 1.59 19.55 17.28
N LEU A 94 1.18 18.74 16.32
CA LEU A 94 1.28 19.00 14.90
C LEU A 94 -0.03 19.59 14.38
N ARG A 95 -0.04 20.89 14.08
CA ARG A 95 -1.22 21.65 13.67
C ARG A 95 -1.16 22.01 12.19
N PHE A 96 -2.25 21.79 11.48
CA PHE A 96 -2.37 22.11 10.06
C PHE A 96 -3.82 22.49 9.69
N GLY A 97 -4.02 23.74 9.30
CA GLY A 97 -5.36 24.27 9.03
C GLY A 97 -6.26 24.22 10.29
N LYS A 98 -7.34 23.44 10.24
CA LYS A 98 -8.27 23.22 11.38
C LYS A 98 -7.97 21.93 12.16
N HIS A 99 -6.97 21.16 11.73
CA HIS A 99 -6.64 19.86 12.29
C HIS A 99 -5.41 19.98 13.19
N SER A 100 -5.29 19.05 14.15
CA SER A 100 -4.21 18.98 15.11
C SER A 100 -4.04 17.54 15.58
N ILE A 101 -2.83 17.00 15.38
CA ILE A 101 -2.42 15.70 15.90
C ILE A 101 -1.55 15.94 17.13
N ASP A 102 -1.90 15.34 18.25
CA ASP A 102 -1.12 15.39 19.48
C ASP A 102 -0.28 14.11 19.61
N LEU A 103 1.04 14.22 19.46
CA LEU A 103 1.98 13.10 19.64
C LEU A 103 2.10 12.68 21.11
N GLY A 104 1.54 13.45 22.05
CA GLY A 104 1.43 13.09 23.47
C GLY A 104 0.33 12.09 23.79
N ALA A 105 -0.66 11.92 22.90
CA ALA A 105 -1.71 10.91 23.00
C ALA A 105 -1.40 9.72 22.09
N ASP A 106 -2.22 8.67 22.12
CA ASP A 106 -2.04 7.53 21.21
C ASP A 106 -2.21 7.94 19.75
N TYR A 107 -1.32 7.45 18.89
CA TYR A 107 -1.38 7.66 17.45
C TYR A 107 -0.79 6.46 16.70
N TYR A 108 -1.03 6.41 15.39
CA TYR A 108 -0.34 5.52 14.49
C TYR A 108 0.61 6.35 13.63
N SER A 109 1.86 5.93 13.50
CA SER A 109 2.72 6.51 12.47
C SER A 109 3.63 5.48 11.84
N PHE A 110 4.01 5.74 10.60
CA PHE A 110 5.04 4.98 9.91
C PHE A 110 5.97 5.91 9.16
N THR A 111 7.25 5.55 9.13
CA THR A 111 8.29 6.27 8.40
C THR A 111 8.83 5.35 7.32
N ARG A 112 9.05 5.89 6.12
CA ARG A 112 9.72 5.19 5.03
C ARG A 112 10.82 6.08 4.46
N SER A 113 11.98 5.52 4.18
CA SER A 113 13.05 6.23 3.51
C SER A 113 13.82 5.29 2.60
N GLY A 114 13.89 5.65 1.32
CA GLY A 114 14.50 4.83 0.30
C GLY A 114 14.43 5.47 -1.09
N GLU A 115 14.89 4.72 -2.08
CA GLU A 115 14.81 5.08 -3.48
C GLU A 115 13.45 4.64 -4.04
N THR A 116 12.76 5.56 -4.69
CA THR A 116 11.48 5.29 -5.36
C THR A 116 11.70 4.68 -6.75
N PRO A 117 10.69 4.08 -7.42
CA PRO A 117 10.85 3.50 -8.75
C PRO A 117 11.37 4.46 -9.83
N ASN A 118 11.21 5.78 -9.63
CA ASN A 118 11.71 6.80 -10.55
C ASN A 118 13.16 7.26 -10.22
N LYS A 119 13.86 6.52 -9.34
CA LYS A 119 15.21 6.80 -8.83
C LYS A 119 15.35 8.07 -7.99
N THR A 120 14.25 8.57 -7.44
CA THR A 120 14.28 9.70 -6.51
C THR A 120 14.39 9.18 -5.08
N ILE A 121 15.31 9.76 -4.32
CA ILE A 121 15.45 9.47 -2.89
C ILE A 121 14.39 10.25 -2.13
N LEU A 122 13.63 9.57 -1.28
CA LEU A 122 12.47 10.15 -0.61
C LEU A 122 12.42 9.67 0.84
N THR A 123 12.04 10.56 1.74
CA THR A 123 11.62 10.20 3.09
C THR A 123 10.17 10.60 3.28
N GLN A 124 9.33 9.66 3.69
CA GLN A 124 7.90 9.81 3.93
C GLN A 124 7.60 9.54 5.40
N ILE A 125 6.73 10.36 5.99
CA ILE A 125 6.16 10.14 7.31
C ILE A 125 4.64 10.23 7.18
N ASN A 126 3.95 9.22 7.68
CA ASN A 126 2.50 9.22 7.78
C ASN A 126 2.11 9.08 9.25
N ILE A 127 1.18 9.92 9.71
CA ILE A 127 0.67 9.97 11.08
C ILE A 127 -0.85 9.99 11.01
N THR A 128 -1.50 9.11 11.76
CA THR A 128 -2.95 9.00 11.87
C THR A 128 -3.36 9.04 13.34
N GLN A 129 -4.34 9.88 13.67
CA GLN A 129 -4.94 9.97 15.01
C GLN A 129 -6.44 10.24 14.89
N GLY A 130 -7.27 9.25 15.21
CA GLY A 130 -8.71 9.31 14.96
C GLY A 130 -9.01 9.47 13.47
N GLU A 131 -9.81 10.48 13.11
CA GLU A 131 -10.13 10.83 11.72
C GLU A 131 -9.06 11.73 11.04
N GLN A 132 -7.97 12.04 11.74
CA GLN A 132 -6.95 12.96 11.25
C GLN A 132 -5.76 12.21 10.66
N ASP A 133 -5.49 12.48 9.39
CA ASP A 133 -4.31 11.97 8.68
C ASP A 133 -3.37 13.09 8.29
N PHE A 134 -2.09 12.86 8.53
CA PHE A 134 -0.99 13.71 8.11
C PHE A 134 0.07 12.87 7.40
N ASN A 135 0.13 13.03 6.09
CA ASN A 135 1.17 12.44 5.25
C ASN A 135 2.10 13.54 4.77
N ILE A 136 3.41 13.42 5.03
CA ILE A 136 4.43 14.36 4.58
C ILE A 136 5.56 13.60 3.90
N CYS A 137 6.12 14.18 2.83
CA CYS A 137 7.30 13.64 2.20
C CYS A 137 8.33 14.74 1.89
N LEU A 138 9.62 14.38 1.99
CA LEU A 138 10.75 15.21 1.63
C LEU A 138 11.64 14.44 0.65
N THR A 139 11.86 15.03 -0.52
CA THR A 139 12.81 14.51 -1.51
C THR A 139 14.25 14.76 -1.05
N ASP A 140 15.18 13.94 -1.54
CA ASP A 140 16.63 14.02 -1.31
C ASP A 140 17.12 13.82 0.13
N MET A 141 16.22 13.52 1.09
CA MET A 141 16.62 13.11 2.43
C MET A 141 17.05 11.65 2.44
N GLN A 142 18.35 11.42 2.67
CA GLN A 142 18.94 10.09 2.69
C GLN A 142 18.43 9.27 3.87
N ARG A 143 18.40 7.94 3.70
CA ARG A 143 18.05 7.02 4.78
C ARG A 143 18.93 7.19 6.02
N ALA A 144 20.23 7.41 5.82
CA ALA A 144 21.17 7.65 6.92
C ALA A 144 20.78 8.90 7.75
N ASP A 145 20.29 9.95 7.10
CA ASP A 145 19.83 11.17 7.77
C ASP A 145 18.54 10.91 8.54
N ALA A 146 17.60 10.15 7.97
CA ALA A 146 16.38 9.74 8.65
C ALA A 146 16.69 8.90 9.90
N LEU A 147 17.60 7.92 9.78
CA LEU A 147 18.03 7.07 10.89
C LEU A 147 18.82 7.82 11.96
N SER A 148 19.52 8.90 11.60
CA SER A 148 20.18 9.77 12.59
C SER A 148 19.18 10.45 13.53
N CYS A 149 17.95 10.68 13.07
CA CYS A 149 16.88 11.32 13.83
C CYS A 149 15.89 10.32 14.45
N PHE A 150 15.69 9.16 13.81
CA PHE A 150 14.89 8.04 14.28
C PHE A 150 15.74 6.76 14.28
N PRO A 151 16.55 6.52 15.34
CA PRO A 151 17.54 5.44 15.37
C PRO A 151 16.91 4.08 15.72
N ASP A 152 15.93 3.66 14.94
CA ASP A 152 15.33 2.32 14.99
C ASP A 152 15.00 1.89 13.56
N GLU A 153 16.01 1.31 12.90
CA GLU A 153 15.96 0.97 11.47
C GLU A 153 14.79 0.07 11.10
N ARG A 154 14.41 -0.80 12.03
CA ARG A 154 13.27 -1.71 11.90
C ARG A 154 11.93 -1.00 11.72
N PHE A 155 11.87 0.29 12.08
CA PHE A 155 10.68 1.13 11.97
C PHE A 155 10.71 2.09 10.78
N VAL A 156 11.80 2.07 10.00
CA VAL A 156 11.95 2.88 8.78
C VAL A 156 11.90 1.92 7.58
N GLY A 157 10.75 1.89 6.91
CA GLY A 157 10.57 1.06 5.71
C GLY A 157 11.30 1.60 4.48
N ASP A 158 11.44 0.79 3.43
CA ASP A 158 12.32 1.10 2.29
C ASP A 158 11.59 1.61 1.04
N THR A 159 10.26 1.59 1.06
CA THR A 159 9.40 1.90 -0.10
C THR A 159 8.55 3.16 0.13
N PRO A 160 9.15 4.36 0.12
CA PRO A 160 8.42 5.60 0.33
C PRO A 160 7.55 5.93 -0.89
N HIS A 161 6.42 6.59 -0.67
CA HIS A 161 5.54 7.10 -1.72
C HIS A 161 5.34 8.61 -1.58
N SER A 162 5.43 9.33 -2.70
CA SER A 162 5.11 10.75 -2.82
C SER A 162 3.70 10.97 -3.38
N THR A 163 3.31 12.24 -3.53
CA THR A 163 2.04 12.59 -4.16
C THR A 163 1.97 12.26 -5.64
N GLU A 164 3.12 12.02 -6.28
CA GLU A 164 3.22 11.55 -7.66
C GLU A 164 2.70 10.12 -7.84
N TYR A 165 2.62 9.35 -6.76
CA TYR A 165 2.09 7.99 -6.75
C TYR A 165 0.63 7.93 -6.29
N GLY A 166 -0.09 9.04 -6.33
CA GLY A 166 -1.51 9.08 -5.99
C GLY A 166 -1.81 9.32 -4.50
N VAL A 167 -0.79 9.43 -3.64
CA VAL A 167 -0.98 9.59 -2.19
C VAL A 167 -1.13 11.08 -1.83
N PRO A 168 -2.28 11.55 -1.33
CA PRO A 168 -2.42 12.94 -0.93
C PRO A 168 -1.54 13.25 0.29
N GLY A 169 -1.10 14.51 0.42
CA GLY A 169 -0.23 14.88 1.54
C GLY A 169 0.44 16.24 1.40
N PHE A 170 1.45 16.42 2.23
CA PHE A 170 2.31 17.57 2.27
C PHE A 170 3.65 17.24 1.61
N GLU A 171 4.15 18.13 0.77
CA GLU A 171 5.45 18.01 0.13
C GLU A 171 6.37 19.09 0.70
N CYS A 172 7.53 18.65 1.17
CA CYS A 172 8.66 19.50 1.49
C CYS A 172 9.47 19.79 0.23
N GLU A 173 9.78 21.06 0.03
CA GLU A 173 10.73 21.52 -0.99
C GLU A 173 12.18 21.30 -0.47
N PRO A 174 13.05 20.54 -1.16
CA PRO A 174 14.37 20.14 -0.67
C PRO A 174 15.39 21.28 -0.66
N ASP A 175 15.16 22.31 -1.46
CA ASP A 175 15.96 23.53 -1.53
C ASP A 175 15.72 24.48 -0.35
N GLN A 176 14.74 24.19 0.50
CA GLN A 176 14.44 24.98 1.70
C GLN A 176 15.03 24.32 2.96
N PRO A 177 16.05 24.92 3.61
CA PRO A 177 16.67 24.37 4.82
C PRO A 177 15.66 24.15 5.97
N ASN A 178 14.68 25.05 6.08
CA ASN A 178 13.63 24.97 7.11
C ASN A 178 12.75 23.72 6.97
N HIS A 179 12.62 23.15 5.77
CA HIS A 179 11.86 21.93 5.55
C HIS A 179 12.61 20.69 6.00
N LEU A 180 13.92 20.63 5.72
CA LEU A 180 14.79 19.59 6.22
C LEU A 180 14.83 19.61 7.76
N GLU A 181 15.04 20.78 8.35
CA GLU A 181 15.03 20.95 9.80
C GLU A 181 13.68 20.52 10.41
N PHE A 182 12.56 20.92 9.79
CA PHE A 182 11.24 20.49 10.24
C PHE A 182 11.06 18.97 10.20
N MET A 183 11.48 18.31 9.12
CA MET A 183 11.42 16.85 9.00
C MET A 183 12.27 16.16 10.06
N GLN A 184 13.48 16.67 10.32
CA GLN A 184 14.35 16.14 11.37
C GLN A 184 13.73 16.31 12.76
N ILE A 185 13.15 17.47 13.08
CA ILE A 185 12.46 17.71 14.35
C ILE A 185 11.24 16.79 14.48
N LEU A 186 10.45 16.61 13.42
CA LEU A 186 9.30 15.71 13.43
C LEU A 186 9.73 14.26 13.67
N LEU A 187 10.77 13.77 12.99
CA LEU A 187 11.32 12.42 13.21
C LEU A 187 11.80 12.23 14.65
N ARG A 188 12.54 13.20 15.21
CA ARG A 188 12.98 13.15 16.61
C ARG A 188 11.78 13.13 17.56
N GLY A 189 10.78 13.98 17.32
CA GLY A 189 9.55 14.01 18.09
C GLY A 189 8.85 12.64 18.07
N LEU A 190 8.68 12.04 16.89
CA LEU A 190 8.11 10.70 16.74
C LEU A 190 8.91 9.61 17.47
N PHE A 191 10.23 9.74 17.53
CA PHE A 191 11.08 8.82 18.27
C PHE A 191 10.98 9.02 19.78
N GLU A 192 10.91 10.27 20.26
CA GLU A 192 10.71 10.60 21.67
C GLU A 192 9.35 10.11 22.18
N THR A 193 8.31 10.24 21.34
CA THR A 193 6.95 9.79 21.63
C THR A 193 6.65 8.39 21.10
N LYS A 194 7.67 7.59 20.75
CA LYS A 194 7.47 6.24 20.20
C LYS A 194 6.65 5.32 21.11
N HIS A 195 6.70 5.55 22.42
CA HIS A 195 5.89 4.84 23.41
C HIS A 195 4.39 5.16 23.32
N ASN A 196 3.96 6.20 22.59
CA ASN A 196 2.57 6.52 22.28
C ASN A 196 2.19 6.11 20.84
N ASN A 197 3.19 5.80 20.01
CA ASN A 197 2.96 5.27 18.68
C ASN A 197 2.53 3.81 18.80
N ARG A 198 1.23 3.54 18.60
CA ARG A 198 0.66 2.19 18.68
C ARG A 198 1.39 1.20 17.77
N ARG A 199 1.79 1.62 16.56
CA ARG A 199 2.55 0.76 15.64
C ARG A 199 3.94 0.41 16.21
N HIS A 200 4.61 1.37 16.86
CA HIS A 200 5.90 1.12 17.50
C HIS A 200 5.79 0.24 18.74
N GLN A 201 4.75 0.44 19.57
CA GLN A 201 4.46 -0.41 20.72
C GLN A 201 4.23 -1.87 20.29
N ILE A 202 3.37 -2.06 19.28
CA ILE A 202 3.09 -3.38 18.69
C ILE A 202 4.38 -4.00 18.21
N TYR A 203 5.12 -3.28 17.36
CA TYR A 203 6.38 -3.79 16.83
C TYR A 203 7.34 -4.14 17.97
N SER A 204 7.54 -3.27 18.95
CA SER A 204 8.47 -3.51 20.06
C SER A 204 8.07 -4.64 21.01
N SER A 205 6.79 -5.05 21.02
CA SER A 205 6.30 -6.14 21.87
C SER A 205 6.75 -7.53 21.41
N PHE A 206 7.26 -7.65 20.19
CA PHE A 206 7.75 -8.92 19.67
C PHE A 206 9.22 -9.16 20.06
N PRO A 207 9.59 -10.41 20.40
CA PRO A 207 10.95 -10.76 20.80
C PRO A 207 11.88 -10.84 19.59
N TRP A 208 12.30 -9.69 19.08
CA TRP A 208 13.23 -9.57 17.95
C TRP A 208 14.70 -9.87 18.32
N ASP A 209 14.95 -10.68 19.35
CA ASP A 209 16.31 -11.01 19.84
C ASP A 209 17.20 -11.62 18.73
N LYS A 210 16.57 -12.07 17.63
CA LYS A 210 17.20 -12.20 16.33
C LYS A 210 16.39 -11.39 15.31
N THR A 211 17.08 -10.57 14.51
CA THR A 211 16.50 -10.03 13.28
C THR A 211 15.97 -11.22 12.48
N PRO A 212 14.67 -11.28 12.16
CA PRO A 212 14.19 -12.28 11.23
C PRO A 212 14.97 -12.10 9.93
N ALA A 213 15.72 -13.13 9.54
CA ALA A 213 16.43 -13.19 8.27
C ALA A 213 15.74 -14.25 7.42
N PRO A 214 14.50 -14.00 6.97
CA PRO A 214 13.86 -14.92 6.05
C PRO A 214 14.71 -14.97 4.78
N ASP A 215 14.87 -16.17 4.22
CA ASP A 215 15.55 -16.39 2.95
C ASP A 215 14.88 -15.59 1.80
N ASN A 216 13.58 -15.27 1.95
CA ASN A 216 12.80 -14.45 1.03
C ASN A 216 12.08 -13.31 1.76
N THR A 217 12.07 -12.10 1.17
CA THR A 217 11.40 -10.90 1.73
C THR A 217 9.97 -10.66 1.23
N HIS A 218 9.44 -11.56 0.41
CA HIS A 218 8.11 -11.49 -0.21
C HIS A 218 7.20 -12.61 0.32
N ILE A 219 5.89 -12.45 0.15
CA ILE A 219 4.90 -13.50 0.42
C ILE A 219 4.95 -14.50 -0.73
N GLN A 220 5.31 -15.74 -0.43
CA GLN A 220 5.39 -16.82 -1.41
C GLN A 220 4.14 -17.69 -1.35
N THR A 221 3.47 -17.87 -2.49
CA THR A 221 2.40 -18.88 -2.61
C THR A 221 3.03 -20.24 -2.89
N ILE A 222 2.65 -21.26 -2.11
CA ILE A 222 3.14 -22.62 -2.28
C ILE A 222 2.24 -23.37 -3.26
N ASP A 223 2.82 -23.77 -4.37
CA ASP A 223 2.19 -24.66 -5.34
C ASP A 223 2.28 -26.13 -4.87
N PRO A 224 1.16 -26.85 -4.70
CA PRO A 224 1.16 -28.27 -4.33
C PRO A 224 1.86 -29.16 -5.35
N ASP A 225 1.89 -28.77 -6.63
CA ASP A 225 2.46 -29.56 -7.72
C ASP A 225 3.96 -29.26 -7.95
N ASN A 226 4.51 -28.24 -7.27
CA ASN A 226 5.91 -27.86 -7.37
C ASN A 226 6.76 -28.48 -6.25
N THR A 227 7.64 -29.40 -6.63
CA THR A 227 8.53 -30.10 -5.70
C THR A 227 9.48 -29.18 -4.93
N ALA A 228 9.91 -28.06 -5.50
CA ALA A 228 10.77 -27.09 -4.82
C ALA A 228 9.99 -26.31 -3.75
N ASP A 229 8.76 -25.88 -4.06
CA ASP A 229 7.90 -25.18 -3.09
C ASP A 229 7.50 -26.12 -1.93
N GLN A 230 7.23 -27.40 -2.22
CA GLN A 230 6.98 -28.39 -1.17
C GLN A 230 8.21 -28.65 -0.29
N ALA A 231 9.40 -28.76 -0.88
CA ALA A 231 10.64 -28.95 -0.12
C ALA A 231 10.93 -27.74 0.79
N PHE A 232 10.70 -26.52 0.29
CA PHE A 232 10.83 -25.29 1.06
C PHE A 232 9.81 -25.23 2.21
N LEU A 233 8.53 -25.54 1.93
CA LEU A 233 7.49 -25.61 2.95
C LEU A 233 7.82 -26.63 4.05
N GLU A 234 8.28 -27.82 3.67
CA GLU A 234 8.68 -28.84 4.65
C GLU A 234 9.91 -28.43 5.46
N THR A 235 10.85 -27.67 4.86
CA THR A 235 11.99 -27.10 5.59
C THR A 235 11.51 -26.11 6.64
N ILE A 236 10.61 -25.18 6.28
CA ILE A 236 10.01 -24.24 7.24
C ILE A 236 9.29 -25.00 8.36
N ARG A 237 8.57 -26.07 8.02
CA ARG A 237 7.80 -26.88 8.98
C ARG A 237 8.65 -27.58 10.05
N GLN A 238 9.94 -27.75 9.83
CA GLN A 238 10.85 -28.34 10.82
C GLN A 238 11.08 -27.42 12.04
N ASP A 239 10.98 -26.10 11.85
CA ASP A 239 11.25 -25.09 12.87
C ASP A 239 9.97 -24.42 13.40
N VAL A 240 8.85 -25.15 13.40
CA VAL A 240 7.56 -24.62 13.84
C VAL A 240 7.53 -24.45 15.35
N LEU A 241 7.46 -23.19 15.78
CA LEU A 241 7.34 -22.77 17.17
C LEU A 241 5.89 -22.87 17.67
N HIS A 242 4.91 -22.67 16.79
CA HIS A 242 3.49 -22.70 17.16
C HIS A 242 2.60 -23.10 15.98
N ARG A 243 1.51 -23.84 16.27
CA ARG A 243 0.49 -24.26 15.28
C ARG A 243 -0.90 -23.85 15.73
N GLY A 244 -1.61 -23.14 14.85
CA GLY A 244 -3.03 -22.87 14.95
C GLY A 244 -3.85 -23.68 13.95
N PRO A 245 -5.18 -23.52 13.92
CA PRO A 245 -6.06 -24.32 13.06
C PRO A 245 -5.83 -24.09 11.56
N ASN A 246 -5.35 -22.92 11.15
CA ASN A 246 -5.12 -22.55 9.75
C ASN A 246 -3.73 -21.93 9.51
N TYR A 247 -2.80 -22.06 10.45
CA TYR A 247 -1.48 -21.46 10.33
C TYR A 247 -0.40 -22.20 11.15
N GLU A 248 0.85 -22.13 10.71
CA GLU A 248 2.04 -22.64 11.40
C GLU A 248 3.09 -21.52 11.43
N LEU A 249 3.80 -21.37 12.54
CA LEU A 249 4.68 -20.22 12.79
C LEU A 249 6.09 -20.68 13.09
N THR A 250 7.07 -20.03 12.49
CA THR A 250 8.50 -20.20 12.77
C THR A 250 9.13 -18.88 13.20
N ALA A 251 10.42 -18.88 13.52
CA ALA A 251 11.16 -17.66 13.82
C ALA A 251 11.25 -16.69 12.63
N HIS A 252 11.08 -17.17 11.40
CA HIS A 252 11.32 -16.42 10.17
C HIS A 252 10.09 -16.32 9.27
N TYR A 253 9.14 -17.24 9.41
CA TYR A 253 7.99 -17.34 8.52
C TYR A 253 6.72 -17.65 9.27
N ALA A 254 5.60 -17.31 8.65
CA ALA A 254 4.33 -17.93 8.94
C ALA A 254 3.78 -18.62 7.70
N VAL A 255 3.44 -19.88 7.88
CA VAL A 255 2.74 -20.70 6.91
C VAL A 255 1.25 -20.55 7.16
N ILE A 256 0.48 -20.11 6.17
CA ILE A 256 -0.97 -19.92 6.28
C ILE A 256 -1.63 -20.85 5.29
N THR A 257 -2.52 -21.71 5.78
CA THR A 257 -3.30 -22.59 4.91
C THR A 257 -4.73 -22.11 4.91
N THR A 258 -5.16 -21.53 3.80
CA THR A 258 -6.55 -21.09 3.61
C THR A 258 -7.32 -22.13 2.80
N LYS A 259 -8.58 -22.39 3.17
CA LYS A 259 -9.52 -23.14 2.34
C LYS A 259 -10.33 -22.16 1.52
N GLU A 260 -10.21 -22.23 0.21
CA GLU A 260 -11.00 -21.42 -0.71
C GLU A 260 -12.38 -22.00 -0.96
N TYR A 261 -13.25 -21.20 -1.58
CA TYR A 261 -14.68 -21.48 -1.81
C TYR A 261 -14.96 -22.68 -2.75
N ILE A 262 -13.95 -23.48 -3.13
CA ILE A 262 -14.04 -24.61 -4.07
C ILE A 262 -13.02 -25.71 -3.69
N ASP A 263 -12.94 -26.09 -2.41
CA ASP A 263 -12.07 -27.17 -1.88
C ASP A 263 -10.56 -27.09 -2.20
N LYS A 264 -10.09 -25.97 -2.75
CA LYS A 264 -8.67 -25.71 -2.97
C LYS A 264 -8.07 -25.12 -1.70
N THR A 265 -7.08 -25.81 -1.16
CA THR A 265 -6.23 -25.28 -0.11
C THR A 265 -5.09 -24.49 -0.73
N THR A 266 -4.97 -23.21 -0.38
CA THR A 266 -3.83 -22.39 -0.78
C THR A 266 -2.96 -22.12 0.44
N THR A 267 -1.69 -22.45 0.32
CA THR A 267 -0.69 -22.26 1.37
C THR A 267 0.18 -21.05 1.02
N PHE A 268 0.33 -20.12 1.96
CA PHE A 268 1.17 -18.94 1.83
C PHE A 268 2.29 -19.00 2.85
N VAL A 269 3.48 -18.58 2.46
CA VAL A 269 4.62 -18.37 3.35
C VAL A 269 4.85 -16.87 3.44
N VAL A 270 4.67 -16.31 4.64
CA VAL A 270 4.77 -14.88 4.92
C VAL A 270 6.00 -14.63 5.79
N PRO A 271 6.96 -13.79 5.37
CA PRO A 271 8.13 -13.49 6.17
C PRO A 271 7.76 -12.67 7.41
N VAL A 272 8.28 -13.08 8.57
CA VAL A 272 8.05 -12.42 9.85
C VAL A 272 8.97 -11.21 9.99
N GLY A 273 8.46 -10.11 10.54
CA GLY A 273 9.25 -8.88 10.77
C GLY A 273 9.36 -7.93 9.59
N VAL A 274 8.79 -8.29 8.44
CA VAL A 274 8.72 -7.41 7.26
C VAL A 274 7.50 -6.49 7.37
N GLN A 275 7.72 -5.17 7.31
CA GLN A 275 6.65 -4.16 7.45
C GLN A 275 5.79 -3.97 6.19
N SER A 276 6.30 -4.41 5.03
CA SER A 276 5.62 -4.44 3.74
C SER A 276 6.29 -5.52 2.89
N ALA A 277 5.55 -6.53 2.46
CA ALA A 277 6.04 -7.61 1.61
C ALA A 277 5.24 -7.62 0.32
N ASP A 278 5.92 -7.68 -0.82
CA ASP A 278 5.27 -7.90 -2.11
C ASP A 278 4.75 -9.35 -2.16
N ILE A 279 3.66 -9.60 -2.89
CA ILE A 279 3.19 -10.97 -3.15
C ILE A 279 3.85 -11.44 -4.44
N GLU A 280 4.63 -12.52 -4.38
CA GLU A 280 5.07 -13.19 -5.60
C GLU A 280 3.90 -14.03 -6.14
N GLU A 281 3.12 -13.45 -7.07
CA GLU A 281 2.16 -14.22 -7.84
C GLU A 281 2.88 -15.01 -8.94
N LYS A 282 3.04 -16.32 -8.74
CA LYS A 282 3.35 -17.24 -9.85
C LYS A 282 2.08 -17.38 -10.69
N HIS A 283 2.01 -16.68 -11.81
CA HIS A 283 0.94 -16.88 -12.79
C HIS A 283 1.04 -18.29 -13.41
N TYR A 284 0.21 -19.21 -12.92
CA TYR A 284 0.00 -20.50 -13.59
C TYR A 284 -1.10 -20.35 -14.63
N SER A 285 -0.71 -20.24 -15.90
CA SER A 285 -1.65 -20.35 -17.02
C SER A 285 -2.26 -21.75 -17.02
N THR A 286 -3.52 -21.88 -16.57
CA THR A 286 -4.28 -23.10 -16.81
C THR A 286 -4.73 -23.13 -18.29
N PRO A 287 -4.49 -24.22 -19.05
CA PRO A 287 -4.77 -24.21 -20.49
C PRO A 287 -6.25 -24.12 -20.88
N ASN A 288 -7.20 -24.25 -19.95
CA ASN A 288 -8.61 -24.55 -20.29
C ASN A 288 -9.67 -23.85 -19.41
N SER A 289 -9.57 -22.53 -19.18
CA SER A 289 -10.70 -21.77 -18.63
C SER A 289 -11.14 -20.65 -19.57
N HIS A 290 -12.08 -20.99 -20.46
CA HIS A 290 -12.94 -20.01 -21.12
C HIS A 290 -14.01 -19.55 -20.13
N GLY A 291 -13.85 -18.34 -19.60
CA GLY A 291 -14.83 -17.72 -18.72
C GLY A 291 -14.13 -16.91 -17.64
N GLY A 292 -14.11 -15.59 -17.80
CA GLY A 292 -13.55 -14.67 -16.83
C GLY A 292 -14.22 -14.84 -15.47
N VAL A 293 -13.46 -15.29 -14.49
CA VAL A 293 -13.87 -15.27 -13.09
C VAL A 293 -13.27 -14.01 -12.47
N SER A 294 -14.14 -13.06 -12.13
CA SER A 294 -13.83 -11.95 -11.24
C SER A 294 -13.16 -12.47 -9.98
N PHE A 295 -11.89 -12.13 -9.76
CA PHE A 295 -11.18 -12.46 -8.54
C PHE A 295 -11.88 -11.81 -7.34
N LYS A 296 -12.47 -12.64 -6.47
CA LYS A 296 -12.96 -12.23 -5.17
C LYS A 296 -11.81 -12.29 -4.17
N GLN A 297 -11.62 -11.15 -3.50
CA GLN A 297 -11.00 -10.94 -2.19
C GLN A 297 -10.49 -12.22 -1.49
N ARG A 298 -9.16 -12.37 -1.42
CA ARG A 298 -8.50 -13.36 -0.55
C ARG A 298 -8.05 -12.67 0.73
N SER A 299 -8.63 -13.06 1.86
CA SER A 299 -8.19 -12.65 3.19
C SER A 299 -6.98 -13.49 3.58
N LEU A 300 -5.86 -12.84 3.93
CA LEU A 300 -4.65 -13.50 4.40
C LEU A 300 -4.32 -12.97 5.80
N ALA A 301 -4.15 -13.85 6.79
CA ALA A 301 -3.92 -13.49 8.20
C ALA A 301 -2.55 -13.98 8.65
N VAL A 302 -1.75 -13.17 9.37
CA VAL A 302 -0.53 -13.54 10.16
C VAL A 302 0.07 -12.25 10.79
N LEU A 303 0.61 -12.15 12.01
CA LEU A 303 1.02 -13.09 13.08
C LEU A 303 0.97 -12.39 14.45
N TYR A 304 0.95 -13.19 15.52
CA TYR A 304 0.76 -12.77 16.91
C TYR A 304 1.92 -13.12 17.85
N GLY A 305 2.11 -12.34 18.91
CA GLY A 305 2.97 -12.64 20.07
C GLY A 305 2.13 -12.80 21.35
N THR A 306 2.50 -13.66 22.28
CA THR A 306 1.78 -13.84 23.56
C THR A 306 1.74 -12.55 24.37
N ALA A 307 0.57 -12.17 24.89
CA ALA A 307 0.49 -11.17 25.96
C ALA A 307 1.34 -11.62 27.16
N PRO A 308 1.80 -10.72 28.05
CA PRO A 308 2.63 -11.08 29.22
C PRO A 308 2.02 -12.15 30.14
N ASN A 309 0.71 -12.35 30.07
CA ASN A 309 -0.05 -13.35 30.81
C ASN A 309 -0.21 -14.70 30.07
N GLY A 310 0.34 -14.83 28.85
CA GLY A 310 0.28 -16.06 28.05
C GLY A 310 -0.92 -16.17 27.11
N ASP A 311 -1.79 -15.15 27.04
CA ASP A 311 -2.95 -15.20 26.16
C ASP A 311 -2.57 -14.93 24.69
N ALA A 312 -3.19 -15.72 23.80
CA ALA A 312 -3.15 -15.48 22.37
C ALA A 312 -4.07 -14.31 22.04
N MET A 313 -3.58 -13.34 21.29
CA MET A 313 -4.36 -12.17 20.90
C MET A 313 -4.44 -12.21 19.35
N SER A 314 -5.22 -11.34 18.69
CA SER A 314 -5.52 -11.50 17.24
C SER A 314 -5.44 -10.17 16.48
N ILE A 315 -4.81 -10.16 15.30
CA ILE A 315 -4.74 -9.01 14.38
C ILE A 315 -5.34 -9.41 13.02
N TYR A 316 -6.11 -8.52 12.44
CA TYR A 316 -6.76 -8.63 11.14
C TYR A 316 -5.90 -7.94 10.09
N VAL A 317 -5.79 -8.52 8.89
CA VAL A 317 -5.16 -7.86 7.75
C VAL A 317 -6.21 -7.71 6.67
N ASP A 318 -6.34 -6.49 6.14
CA ASP A 318 -7.25 -6.19 5.04
C ASP A 318 -6.43 -6.00 3.77
N VAL A 319 -6.72 -6.80 2.75
CA VAL A 319 -6.17 -6.59 1.40
C VAL A 319 -7.19 -5.73 0.67
N LEU A 320 -6.88 -4.45 0.51
CA LEU A 320 -7.73 -3.56 -0.25
C LEU A 320 -7.84 -4.09 -1.69
N PRO A 321 -9.05 -4.14 -2.28
CA PRO A 321 -9.19 -4.52 -3.67
C PRO A 321 -8.36 -3.57 -4.54
N GLN A 322 -7.44 -4.12 -5.34
CA GLN A 322 -7.00 -3.43 -6.54
C GLN A 322 -8.16 -3.47 -7.52
N ASP A 323 -8.53 -2.31 -8.06
CA ASP A 323 -9.48 -2.24 -9.18
C ASP A 323 -8.97 -3.18 -10.29
N GLY A 324 -9.73 -4.25 -10.52
CA GLY A 324 -9.38 -5.27 -11.48
C GLY A 324 -9.33 -4.66 -12.87
N ARG A 325 -8.11 -4.49 -13.42
CA ARG A 325 -7.75 -4.50 -14.84
C ARG A 325 -6.33 -3.96 -15.04
N SER A 326 -5.32 -4.82 -15.00
CA SER A 326 -4.23 -4.81 -15.98
C SER A 326 -3.37 -6.06 -15.81
N ASP A 327 -3.26 -6.86 -16.87
CA ASP A 327 -2.56 -8.16 -16.88
C ASP A 327 -1.02 -8.06 -16.97
N GLU A 328 -0.38 -6.89 -16.76
CA GLU A 328 1.05 -6.78 -17.05
C GLU A 328 1.93 -5.99 -16.07
N HIS A 329 1.46 -5.51 -14.92
CA HIS A 329 2.33 -4.83 -13.96
C HIS A 329 2.21 -5.39 -12.54
N THR A 330 3.38 -5.65 -11.96
CA THR A 330 3.69 -6.11 -10.61
C THR A 330 2.58 -5.82 -9.60
N ASN A 331 1.95 -6.89 -9.09
CA ASN A 331 0.84 -6.86 -8.15
C ASN A 331 1.29 -6.40 -6.76
N LEU A 332 1.27 -5.09 -6.53
CA LEU A 332 1.46 -4.48 -5.21
C LEU A 332 0.17 -4.64 -4.38
N ALA A 333 0.03 -5.78 -3.71
CA ALA A 333 -0.96 -5.92 -2.63
C ALA A 333 -0.44 -5.18 -1.40
N MET A 334 -1.13 -4.09 -1.00
CA MET A 334 -0.79 -3.39 0.24
C MET A 334 -1.34 -4.17 1.43
N LEU A 335 -0.43 -4.73 2.24
CA LEU A 335 -0.75 -5.37 3.51
C LEU A 335 -1.07 -4.30 4.57
N VAL A 336 -2.34 -4.14 4.95
CA VAL A 336 -2.74 -3.23 6.04
C VAL A 336 -3.11 -4.06 7.27
N ILE A 337 -2.44 -3.78 8.39
CA ILE A 337 -2.53 -4.51 9.66
C ILE A 337 -3.47 -3.76 10.63
N TYR A 338 -4.60 -4.36 11.04
CA TYR A 338 -5.59 -3.83 12.01
C TYR A 338 -5.66 -4.68 13.28
N MET A 339 -5.53 -4.06 14.46
CA MET A 339 -5.82 -4.74 15.75
C MET A 339 -7.28 -4.52 16.16
N ASN A 340 -7.93 -5.55 16.72
CA ASN A 340 -9.32 -5.44 17.19
C ASN A 340 -9.36 -5.02 18.67
N GLU A 341 -10.14 -3.98 18.98
CA GLU A 341 -10.24 -3.27 20.26
C GLU A 341 -10.86 -4.09 21.42
N ARG A 342 -11.49 -5.25 21.15
CA ARG A 342 -12.38 -5.92 22.11
C ARG A 342 -11.72 -6.55 23.36
N TRP A 343 -10.41 -6.43 23.53
CA TRP A 343 -9.67 -6.99 24.68
C TRP A 343 -9.04 -5.93 25.60
N MET A 344 -8.96 -4.67 25.19
CA MET A 344 -8.36 -3.59 26.01
C MET A 344 -9.29 -3.10 27.14
N GLU A 345 -10.54 -3.56 27.21
CA GLU A 345 -11.47 -3.20 28.30
C GLU A 345 -11.34 -4.08 29.55
N ASN A 346 -10.54 -5.16 29.52
CA ASN A 346 -10.33 -6.09 30.64
C ASN A 346 -8.87 -6.15 31.15
N LEU A 347 -8.03 -5.17 30.78
CA LEU A 347 -6.74 -4.85 31.40
C LEU A 347 -6.87 -3.55 32.18
#